data_AF-A0A7C4NJ22-F1
#
_entry.id   AF-A0A7C4NJ22-F1
#
_cell.length_a   1.000
_cell.length_b   1.000
_cell.length_c   1.000
_cell.angle_alpha   90.00
_cell.angle_beta   90.00
_cell.angle_gamma   90.00
#
_symmetry.space_group_name_H-M   'P 1'
#
loop_
_entity.id
_entity.type
_entity.pdbx_description
1 polymer ?
#
loop_
_entity_poly.entity_id
_entity_poly.type
_entity_poly.pdbx_seq_one_letter_code
_entity_poly.pdbx_strand_id
1 'polypeptide(L)' 'RAKAASALPVLVGSGVTPENAGLYREADGFIVGSWLKYEGIVENPVDPERVRQISQTLRALERNPR' A
#
# COMPACT_ATOMS: atom_id res chain seq x y z
N ARG A 1 -5.72 17.66 -3.98
CA ARG A 1 -5.57 16.19 -3.73
C ARG A 1 -5.95 15.46 -5.02
N ALA A 2 -5.15 14.48 -5.47
CA ALA A 2 -5.42 13.76 -6.73
C ALA A 2 -6.84 13.14 -6.77
N LYS A 3 -7.29 12.56 -5.63
CA LYS A 3 -8.63 11.97 -5.49
C LYS A 3 -9.79 12.94 -5.75
N ALA A 4 -9.61 14.23 -5.47
CA ALA A 4 -10.65 15.24 -5.69
C ALA A 4 -10.68 15.78 -7.13
N ALA A 5 -9.67 15.47 -7.95
CA ALA A 5 -9.52 16.01 -9.30
C ALA A 5 -10.10 15.07 -10.38
N SER A 6 -10.49 13.85 -10.03
CA SER A 6 -11.03 12.86 -10.96
C SER A 6 -11.96 11.87 -10.26
N ALA A 7 -12.99 11.41 -10.97
CA ALA A 7 -13.85 10.32 -10.52
C ALA A 7 -13.18 8.93 -10.66
N LEU A 8 -12.04 8.84 -11.35
CA LEU A 8 -11.30 7.59 -11.52
C LEU A 8 -10.69 7.12 -10.18
N PRO A 9 -10.51 5.80 -10.00
CA PRO A 9 -9.74 5.26 -8.89
C PRO A 9 -8.30 5.79 -8.89
N VAL A 10 -7.82 6.18 -7.72
CA VAL A 10 -6.46 6.65 -7.45
C VAL A 10 -5.72 5.58 -6.66
N LEU A 11 -4.64 5.07 -7.23
CA LEU A 11 -3.77 4.08 -6.60
C LEU A 11 -2.43 4.72 -6.22
N VAL A 12 -1.85 4.32 -5.08
CA VAL A 12 -0.50 4.73 -4.65
C VAL A 12 0.47 3.56 -4.84
N GLY A 13 1.57 3.78 -5.57
CA GLY A 13 2.51 2.71 -5.94
C GLY A 13 3.94 2.88 -5.42
N SER A 14 4.49 4.10 -5.40
CA SER A 14 5.90 4.30 -5.07
C SER A 14 6.13 4.34 -3.56
N GLY A 15 6.94 3.40 -3.05
CA GLY A 15 7.48 3.43 -1.69
C GLY A 15 6.45 3.20 -0.58
N VAL A 16 5.33 2.53 -0.86
CA VAL A 16 4.33 2.19 0.16
C VAL A 16 4.92 1.21 1.16
N THR A 17 4.83 1.56 2.44
CA THR A 17 5.25 0.73 3.59
C THR A 17 4.17 0.75 4.69
N PRO A 18 4.20 -0.18 5.66
CA PRO A 18 3.27 -0.15 6.79
C PRO A 18 3.29 1.16 7.58
N GLU A 19 4.45 1.81 7.65
CA GLU A 19 4.66 3.04 8.42
C GLU A 19 4.04 4.26 7.73
N ASN A 20 3.98 4.27 6.40
CA ASN A 20 3.51 5.43 5.63
C ASN A 20 2.13 5.24 4.99
N ALA A 21 1.58 4.02 4.95
CA ALA A 21 0.31 3.73 4.30
C ALA A 21 -0.85 4.63 4.78
N GLY A 22 -0.84 5.00 6.07
CA GLY A 22 -1.85 5.90 6.66
C GLY A 22 -1.88 7.31 6.06
N LEU A 23 -0.77 7.79 5.49
CA LEU A 23 -0.70 9.09 4.81
C LEU A 23 -1.60 9.14 3.58
N TYR A 24 -1.91 7.99 3.01
CA TYR A 24 -2.64 7.82 1.76
C TYR A 24 -4.03 7.22 1.97
N ARG A 25 -4.62 7.36 3.16
CA ARG A 25 -5.94 6.79 3.51
C ARG A 25 -7.11 7.18 2.59
N GLU A 26 -6.94 8.22 1.77
CA GLU A 26 -7.94 8.66 0.77
C GLU A 26 -7.81 7.95 -0.58
N ALA A 27 -6.72 7.22 -0.82
CA ALA A 27 -6.51 6.42 -2.01
C ALA A 27 -7.53 5.28 -2.11
N ASP A 28 -7.82 4.84 -3.32
CA ASP A 28 -8.69 3.70 -3.58
C ASP A 28 -7.96 2.36 -3.44
N GLY A 29 -6.63 2.39 -3.46
CA GLY A 29 -5.83 1.19 -3.32
C GLY A 29 -4.34 1.47 -3.42
N PHE A 30 -3.57 0.38 -3.32
CA PHE A 30 -2.11 0.42 -3.22
C PHE A 30 -1.49 -0.64 -4.14
N ILE A 31 -0.36 -0.30 -4.74
CA ILE A 31 0.49 -1.25 -5.47
C ILE A 31 1.81 -1.33 -4.70
N VAL A 32 2.08 -2.48 -4.08
CA VAL A 32 3.27 -2.66 -3.23
C VAL A 32 4.20 -3.66 -3.91
N GLY A 33 5.41 -3.22 -4.25
CA GLY A 33 6.40 -4.01 -5.00
C GLY A 33 7.63 -4.32 -4.16
N SER A 34 8.68 -3.50 -4.30
CA SER A 34 9.99 -3.72 -3.69
C SER A 34 9.93 -4.01 -2.19
N TRP A 35 9.08 -3.31 -1.42
CA TRP A 35 8.96 -3.54 0.01
C TRP A 35 8.59 -4.99 0.37
N LEU A 36 7.82 -5.69 -0.48
CA LEU A 36 7.46 -7.10 -0.26
C LEU A 36 8.64 -8.06 -0.43
N LYS A 37 9.75 -7.65 -1.04
CA LYS A 37 10.93 -8.50 -1.26
C LYS A 37 11.85 -8.48 -0.04
N TYR A 38 12.60 -9.56 0.17
CA TYR A 38 13.68 -9.54 1.17
C TYR A 38 14.63 -8.36 0.90
N GLU A 39 14.88 -7.57 1.94
CA GLU A 39 15.74 -6.37 1.92
C GLU A 39 15.30 -5.27 0.92
N GLY A 40 14.13 -5.39 0.29
CA GLY A 40 13.68 -4.43 -0.71
C GLY A 40 14.28 -4.64 -2.11
N ILE A 41 15.04 -5.72 -2.33
CA ILE A 41 15.76 -6.00 -3.58
C ILE A 41 14.83 -6.75 -4.54
N VAL A 42 14.65 -6.27 -5.77
CA VAL A 42 13.61 -6.76 -6.69
C VAL A 42 13.83 -8.21 -7.09
N GLU A 43 15.09 -8.63 -7.22
CA GLU A 43 15.54 -9.96 -7.59
C GLU A 43 15.30 -10.98 -6.47
N ASN A 44 15.18 -10.53 -5.22
CA ASN A 44 14.97 -11.40 -4.08
C ASN A 44 13.56 -12.00 -4.07
N PRO A 45 13.36 -13.15 -3.38
CA PRO A 45 12.03 -13.69 -3.18
C PRO A 45 11.15 -12.72 -2.38
N VAL A 46 9.85 -12.93 -2.48
CA VAL A 46 8.87 -12.25 -1.62
C VAL A 46 9.04 -12.75 -0.19
N ASP A 47 9.05 -11.85 0.77
CA ASP A 47 9.06 -12.13 2.20
C ASP A 47 7.60 -12.29 2.70
N PRO A 48 7.16 -13.51 3.09
CA PRO A 48 5.80 -13.75 3.54
C PRO A 48 5.40 -12.97 4.79
N GLU A 49 6.36 -12.62 5.65
CA GLU A 49 6.08 -11.85 6.86
C GLU A 49 5.76 -10.40 6.50
N ARG A 50 6.53 -9.82 5.59
CA ARG A 50 6.23 -8.50 5.04
C ARG A 50 4.85 -8.49 4.38
N VAL A 51 4.52 -9.48 3.55
CA VAL A 51 3.17 -9.60 2.96
C VAL A 51 2.08 -9.57 4.05
N ARG A 52 2.24 -10.34 5.13
CA ARG A 52 1.29 -10.31 6.26
C ARG A 52 1.19 -8.93 6.89
N GLN A 53 2.32 -8.31 7.19
CA GLN A 53 2.39 -7.02 7.88
C GLN A 53 1.68 -5.92 7.08
N ILE A 54 2.01 -5.72 5.80
CA ILE A 54 1.34 -4.69 5.00
C ILE A 54 -0.15 -4.99 4.82
N SER A 55 -0.50 -6.27 4.64
CA SER A 55 -1.89 -6.68 4.44
C SER A 55 -2.74 -6.41 5.69
N GLN A 56 -2.17 -6.59 6.89
CA GLN A 56 -2.82 -6.21 8.14
C GLN A 56 -2.98 -4.69 8.27
N THR A 57 -1.94 -3.92 7.95
CA THR A 57 -2.02 -2.44 7.97
C THR A 57 -3.09 -1.92 7.03
N LEU A 58 -3.14 -2.42 5.78
CA LEU A 58 -4.14 -1.98 4.79
C LEU A 58 -5.56 -2.34 5.22
N ARG A 59 -5.80 -3.56 5.73
CA ARG A 59 -7.11 -3.94 6.29
C ARG A 59 -7.55 -3.07 7.46
N ALA A 60 -6.61 -2.62 8.31
CA ALA A 60 -6.94 -1.70 9.40
C ALA A 60 -7.39 -0.32 8.88
N LEU A 61 -6.93 0.10 7.69
CA LEU A 61 -7.32 1.34 7.04
C LEU A 61 -8.69 1.25 6.32
N GLU A 62 -9.11 0.05 5.90
CA GLU A 62 -10.38 -0.21 5.19
C GLU A 62 -11.65 0.05 6.03
N ARG A 63 -11.53 0.44 7.30
CA ARG A 63 -12.66 0.62 8.25
C ARG A 63 -13.61 1.80 7.96
N ASN A 64 -13.62 2.36 6.76
CA ASN A 64 -14.60 3.38 6.37
C ASN A 64 -15.39 2.89 5.15
N PRO A 65 -16.60 2.33 5.33
CA PRO A 65 -17.49 2.10 4.20
C PRO A 65 -17.74 3.46 3.53
N ARG A 66 -17.45 3.55 2.24
CA ARG A 66 -17.91 4.67 1.42
C ARG A 66 -19.41 4.57 1.19
#